data_AF-A0A377GIX8-F1
#
_entry.id   AF-A0A377GIX8-F1
#
_cell.length_a   1.000
_cell.length_b   1.000
_cell.length_c   1.000
_cell.angle_alpha   90.00
_cell.angle_beta   90.00
_cell.angle_gamma   90.00
#
_symmetry.space_group_name_H-M   'P 1'
#
loop_
_entity.id
_entity.type
_entity.pdbx_description
1 polymer ?
#
loop_
_entity_poly.entity_id
_entity_poly.type
_entity_poly.pdbx_seq_one_letter_code
_entity_poly.pdbx_strand_id
1 'polypeptide(L)'
;MRAYRELSRLPNPLHLSRIKDVHFYNKPSYLLGVFSGNGWRHKSMGKTIEHVTDPRLYDELKSHASANLKLWKNERVDPPHKVEVVYQDFGDAALEVTRKHGKIYPVLNMANSLFPGGAVLEGGNAQEENMWHRSSCVRSLLSKGIYYDETRKCFLYDEQTRKLLSAQEKMSPEELESLSIRRGMQLPEAYKVFMNDDPQICFRGPEILVPTGSEELTSRKQFIADSALSYTFLPKNKIFPFYEFRSAAPELVDRKIDFKDEHAVREYVKDLSRRIGAQLDTLILKGKTEAIMGAWGCGSFKNDPEIIASIYREEIEKRAQHFQHIVFPIINNENGPNFQVFQKYLDGVQLGKSAGKSRSKAPIEPNPYSMYAQENKKVQIKEEPTNPWTCTIL
;
A
#
# COMPACT_ATOMS: atom_id res chain seq x y z
N MET A 1 -10.39 -28.56 2.67
CA MET A 1 -11.78 -28.51 3.17
C MET A 1 -12.08 -27.35 4.14
N ARG A 2 -11.13 -26.89 4.99
CA ARG A 2 -11.34 -25.72 5.87
C ARG A 2 -11.53 -24.38 5.10
N ALA A 3 -10.81 -24.20 3.98
CA ALA A 3 -10.91 -23.02 3.11
C ALA A 3 -12.26 -22.85 2.38
N TYR A 4 -13.10 -23.89 2.31
CA TYR A 4 -14.41 -23.80 1.65
C TYR A 4 -15.54 -23.40 2.61
N ARG A 5 -15.37 -23.63 3.92
CA ARG A 5 -16.38 -23.33 4.95
C ARG A 5 -16.42 -21.85 5.34
N GLU A 6 -15.35 -21.09 5.13
CA GLU A 6 -15.35 -19.64 5.41
C GLU A 6 -15.92 -18.82 4.25
N LEU A 7 -15.87 -19.34 3.02
CA LEU A 7 -16.56 -18.81 1.84
C LEU A 7 -18.10 -18.91 1.92
N SER A 8 -18.64 -19.55 2.96
CA SER A 8 -20.07 -19.82 3.17
C SER A 8 -20.79 -18.85 4.10
N ARG A 9 -20.11 -17.82 4.65
CA ARG A 9 -20.85 -16.73 5.31
C ARG A 9 -21.58 -15.94 4.23
N LEU A 10 -22.85 -16.31 4.02
CA LEU A 10 -23.74 -15.53 3.18
C LEU A 10 -23.73 -14.08 3.72
N PRO A 11 -23.32 -13.11 2.90
CA PRO A 11 -23.30 -11.72 3.33
C PRO A 11 -24.71 -11.28 3.72
N ASN A 12 -24.83 -10.47 4.78
CA ASN A 12 -26.12 -9.92 5.18
C ASN A 12 -26.74 -9.17 3.98
N PRO A 13 -27.91 -9.59 3.46
CA PRO A 13 -28.53 -8.97 2.28
C PRO A 13 -28.70 -7.44 2.42
N LEU A 14 -28.95 -6.95 3.64
CA LEU A 14 -29.10 -5.53 3.96
C LEU A 14 -27.80 -4.73 3.78
N HIS A 15 -26.63 -5.35 4.00
CA HIS A 15 -25.35 -4.68 3.76
C HIS A 15 -25.05 -4.60 2.25
N LEU A 16 -25.36 -5.65 1.49
CA LEU A 16 -25.16 -5.63 0.03
C LEU A 16 -26.06 -4.59 -0.64
N SER A 17 -27.31 -4.43 -0.17
CA SER A 17 -28.19 -3.38 -0.67
C SER A 17 -27.63 -2.00 -0.39
N ARG A 18 -27.12 -1.76 0.84
CA ARG A 18 -26.47 -0.48 1.20
C ARG A 18 -25.29 -0.12 0.30
N ILE A 19 -24.48 -1.08 -0.14
CA ILE A 19 -23.38 -0.81 -1.08
C ILE A 19 -23.94 -0.25 -2.40
N LYS A 20 -25.03 -0.82 -2.92
CA LYS A 20 -25.70 -0.34 -4.13
C LYS A 20 -26.34 1.03 -3.91
N ASP A 21 -26.97 1.24 -2.75
CA ASP A 21 -27.62 2.50 -2.40
C ASP A 21 -26.58 3.64 -2.34
N VAL A 22 -25.47 3.45 -1.63
CA VAL A 22 -24.40 4.44 -1.52
C VAL A 22 -23.79 4.76 -2.89
N HIS A 23 -23.57 3.75 -3.72
CA HIS A 23 -23.12 3.97 -5.09
C HIS A 23 -24.13 4.83 -5.89
N PHE A 24 -25.43 4.55 -5.77
CA PHE A 24 -26.47 5.31 -6.45
C PHE A 24 -26.55 6.77 -5.96
N TYR A 25 -26.49 6.99 -4.64
CA TYR A 25 -26.57 8.32 -4.03
C TYR A 25 -25.36 9.22 -4.37
N ASN A 26 -24.17 8.63 -4.52
CA ASN A 26 -22.95 9.36 -4.87
C ASN A 26 -22.75 9.51 -6.39
N LYS A 27 -23.83 9.40 -7.17
CA LYS A 27 -23.76 9.66 -8.62
C LYS A 27 -23.43 11.14 -8.86
N PRO A 28 -22.35 11.46 -9.61
CA PRO A 28 -22.02 12.83 -9.95
C PRO A 28 -23.21 13.53 -10.62
N SER A 29 -23.53 14.76 -10.22
CA SER A 29 -24.62 15.53 -10.82
C SER A 29 -24.35 15.79 -12.31
N TYR A 30 -25.39 15.86 -13.13
CA TYR A 30 -25.25 15.95 -14.60
C TYR A 30 -24.39 17.14 -15.05
N LEU A 31 -24.48 18.28 -14.36
CA LEU A 31 -23.63 19.45 -14.60
C LEU A 31 -22.17 19.21 -14.18
N LEU A 32 -21.88 18.75 -12.95
CA LEU A 32 -20.50 18.50 -12.50
C LEU A 32 -19.83 17.30 -13.20
N GLY A 33 -20.59 16.29 -13.63
CA GLY A 33 -20.09 15.13 -14.35
C GLY A 33 -19.63 15.42 -15.78
N VAL A 34 -20.24 16.42 -16.43
CA VAL A 34 -19.83 16.92 -17.75
C VAL A 34 -18.57 17.80 -17.64
N PHE A 35 -18.45 18.60 -16.56
CA PHE A 35 -17.28 19.45 -16.33
C PHE A 35 -16.06 18.74 -15.72
N SER A 36 -16.25 17.62 -14.99
CA SER A 36 -15.13 16.80 -14.47
C SER A 36 -14.69 15.70 -15.43
N GLY A 37 -15.52 15.32 -16.42
CA GLY A 37 -15.23 14.19 -17.32
C GLY A 37 -15.24 12.81 -16.66
N ASN A 38 -15.62 12.70 -15.38
CA ASN A 38 -15.41 11.49 -14.56
C ASN A 38 -16.64 10.58 -14.39
N GLY A 39 -17.79 10.93 -14.97
CA GLY A 39 -19.03 10.13 -14.83
C GLY A 39 -18.93 8.69 -15.36
N TRP A 40 -17.96 8.40 -16.23
CA TRP A 40 -17.70 7.04 -16.71
C TRP A 40 -17.04 6.15 -15.66
N ARG A 41 -16.22 6.70 -14.74
CA ARG A 41 -15.65 5.94 -13.61
C ARG A 41 -16.75 5.47 -12.68
N HIS A 42 -17.69 6.35 -12.33
CA HIS A 42 -18.88 5.97 -11.57
C HIS A 42 -19.64 4.82 -12.24
N LYS A 43 -19.99 4.96 -13.53
CA LYS A 43 -20.62 3.86 -14.31
C LYS A 43 -19.80 2.58 -14.31
N SER A 44 -18.47 2.68 -14.42
CA SER A 44 -17.57 1.55 -14.34
C SER A 44 -17.67 0.86 -12.98
N MET A 45 -17.64 1.61 -11.88
CA MET A 45 -17.76 1.04 -10.53
C MET A 45 -19.08 0.28 -10.35
N GLY A 46 -20.18 0.78 -10.93
CA GLY A 46 -21.47 0.09 -10.93
C GLY A 46 -21.38 -1.34 -11.47
N LYS A 47 -20.65 -1.55 -12.59
CA LYS A 47 -20.42 -2.89 -13.15
C LYS A 47 -19.64 -3.81 -12.20
N THR A 48 -18.66 -3.26 -11.48
CA THR A 48 -17.89 -4.00 -10.47
C THR A 48 -18.78 -4.40 -9.31
N ILE A 49 -19.56 -3.47 -8.76
CA ILE A 49 -20.50 -3.70 -7.67
C ILE A 49 -21.53 -4.77 -8.06
N GLU A 50 -22.08 -4.70 -9.26
CA GLU A 50 -23.01 -5.72 -9.76
C GLU A 50 -22.40 -7.13 -9.71
N HIS A 51 -21.21 -7.32 -10.27
CA HIS A 51 -20.55 -8.62 -10.36
C HIS A 51 -20.18 -9.22 -8.99
N VAL A 52 -19.84 -8.38 -8.02
CA VAL A 52 -19.35 -8.83 -6.72
C VAL A 52 -20.45 -8.89 -5.66
N THR A 53 -21.61 -8.30 -5.92
CA THR A 53 -22.79 -8.39 -5.03
C THR A 53 -23.83 -9.40 -5.51
N ASP A 54 -23.85 -9.74 -6.81
CA ASP A 54 -24.61 -10.89 -7.31
C ASP A 54 -23.92 -12.21 -6.93
N PRO A 55 -24.58 -13.13 -6.20
CA PRO A 55 -23.97 -14.38 -5.76
C PRO A 55 -23.49 -15.28 -6.91
N ARG A 56 -24.23 -15.35 -8.03
CA ARG A 56 -23.89 -16.22 -9.16
C ARG A 56 -22.67 -15.69 -9.89
N LEU A 57 -22.66 -14.40 -10.22
CA LEU A 57 -21.52 -13.76 -10.89
C LEU A 57 -20.26 -13.83 -10.00
N TYR A 58 -20.39 -13.62 -8.69
CA TYR A 58 -19.26 -13.73 -7.78
C TYR A 58 -18.74 -15.17 -7.64
N ASP A 59 -19.62 -16.17 -7.66
CA ASP A 59 -19.24 -17.58 -7.68
C ASP A 59 -18.51 -17.97 -8.97
N GLU A 60 -18.91 -17.41 -10.12
CA GLU A 60 -18.18 -17.57 -11.38
C GLU A 60 -16.76 -16.98 -11.31
N LEU A 61 -16.62 -15.77 -10.74
CA LEU A 61 -15.31 -15.14 -10.52
C LEU A 61 -14.40 -16.01 -9.64
N LYS A 62 -14.94 -16.55 -8.53
CA LYS A 62 -14.21 -17.47 -7.64
C LYS A 62 -13.78 -18.73 -8.38
N SER A 63 -14.68 -19.29 -9.19
CA SER A 63 -14.42 -20.50 -9.96
C SER A 63 -13.30 -20.31 -10.97
N HIS A 64 -13.32 -19.20 -11.73
CA HIS A 64 -12.26 -18.85 -12.67
C HIS A 64 -10.92 -18.58 -11.98
N ALA A 65 -10.91 -17.76 -10.91
CA ALA A 65 -9.70 -17.47 -10.14
C ALA A 65 -9.05 -18.74 -9.58
N SER A 66 -9.86 -19.66 -9.03
CA SER A 66 -9.41 -20.92 -8.46
C SER A 66 -8.87 -21.88 -9.53
N ALA A 67 -9.58 -22.01 -10.66
CA ALA A 67 -9.16 -22.85 -11.78
C ALA A 67 -7.83 -22.37 -12.38
N ASN A 68 -7.69 -21.06 -12.61
CA ASN A 68 -6.47 -20.46 -13.13
C ASN A 68 -5.30 -20.69 -12.17
N LEU A 69 -5.47 -20.42 -10.86
CA LEU A 69 -4.43 -20.65 -9.88
C LEU A 69 -4.01 -22.13 -9.81
N LYS A 70 -4.95 -23.06 -9.92
CA LYS A 70 -4.64 -24.51 -9.96
C LYS A 70 -3.78 -24.86 -11.19
N LEU A 71 -4.10 -24.28 -12.35
CA LEU A 71 -3.32 -24.48 -13.58
C LEU A 71 -1.91 -23.88 -13.43
N TRP A 72 -1.81 -22.63 -13.00
CA TRP A 72 -0.53 -21.93 -12.82
C TRP A 72 0.38 -22.58 -11.77
N LYS A 73 -0.19 -23.22 -10.74
CA LYS A 73 0.58 -24.02 -9.78
C LYS A 73 1.32 -25.19 -10.42
N ASN A 74 0.78 -25.78 -11.49
CA ASN A 74 1.43 -26.90 -12.18
C ASN A 74 2.60 -26.44 -13.05
N GLU A 75 2.55 -25.21 -13.55
CA GLU A 75 3.54 -24.61 -14.45
C GLU A 75 4.47 -23.62 -13.72
N ARG A 76 4.46 -23.63 -12.38
CA ARG A 76 5.11 -22.59 -11.57
C ARG A 76 6.62 -22.64 -11.69
N VAL A 77 7.21 -21.45 -11.64
CA VAL A 77 8.63 -21.23 -11.36
C VAL A 77 8.75 -20.69 -9.93
N ASP A 78 9.77 -21.08 -9.17
CA ASP A 78 9.95 -20.53 -7.82
C ASP A 78 10.25 -19.02 -7.87
N PRO A 79 9.68 -18.21 -6.96
CA PRO A 79 10.01 -16.77 -6.88
C PRO A 79 11.50 -16.54 -6.59
N PRO A 80 12.10 -15.47 -7.13
CA PRO A 80 13.47 -15.11 -6.83
C PRO A 80 13.59 -14.65 -5.37
N HIS A 81 14.81 -14.65 -4.83
CA HIS A 81 15.13 -14.19 -3.47
C HIS A 81 15.56 -12.72 -3.44
N LYS A 82 14.73 -11.82 -3.97
CA LYS A 82 15.07 -10.40 -4.08
C LYS A 82 13.84 -9.50 -4.09
N VAL A 83 14.09 -8.21 -3.95
CA VAL A 83 13.14 -7.14 -4.29
C VAL A 83 13.26 -6.83 -5.78
N GLU A 84 12.13 -6.66 -6.47
CA GLU A 84 12.05 -6.18 -7.86
C GLU A 84 11.23 -4.89 -7.91
N VAL A 85 11.76 -3.86 -8.58
CA VAL A 85 11.01 -2.62 -8.86
C VAL A 85 10.67 -2.58 -10.35
N VAL A 86 9.38 -2.57 -10.67
CA VAL A 86 8.90 -2.70 -12.05
C VAL A 86 8.02 -1.53 -12.44
N TYR A 87 8.17 -1.05 -13.68
CA TYR A 87 7.35 0.04 -14.23
C TYR A 87 6.01 -0.52 -14.74
N GLN A 88 5.13 -0.88 -13.82
CA GLN A 88 3.82 -1.47 -14.09
C GLN A 88 2.80 -1.01 -13.05
N ASP A 89 1.51 -1.14 -13.34
CA ASP A 89 0.49 -1.00 -12.32
C ASP A 89 0.46 -2.24 -11.40
N PHE A 90 -0.14 -2.08 -10.22
CA PHE A 90 -0.16 -3.13 -9.21
C PHE A 90 -0.85 -4.42 -9.69
N GLY A 91 -1.92 -4.31 -10.50
CA GLY A 91 -2.77 -5.42 -10.87
C GLY A 91 -2.17 -6.25 -12.00
N ASP A 92 -1.51 -5.59 -12.94
CA ASP A 92 -0.79 -6.28 -14.01
C ASP A 92 0.45 -7.00 -13.46
N ALA A 93 1.23 -6.34 -12.59
CA ALA A 93 2.35 -6.98 -11.90
C ALA A 93 1.90 -8.15 -11.01
N ALA A 94 0.81 -7.97 -10.25
CA ALA A 94 0.26 -9.03 -9.41
C ALA A 94 -0.24 -10.22 -10.23
N LEU A 95 -0.89 -10.00 -11.38
CA LEU A 95 -1.29 -11.06 -12.30
C LEU A 95 -0.07 -11.81 -12.82
N GLU A 96 0.95 -11.09 -13.28
CA GLU A 96 2.17 -11.66 -13.84
C GLU A 96 2.85 -12.60 -12.84
N VAL A 97 3.14 -12.12 -11.62
CA VAL A 97 3.85 -12.93 -10.62
C VAL A 97 2.99 -14.03 -10.03
N THR A 98 1.67 -13.82 -9.87
CA THR A 98 0.73 -14.85 -9.42
C THR A 98 0.67 -16.00 -10.42
N ARG A 99 0.61 -15.67 -11.71
CA ARG A 99 0.63 -16.66 -12.80
C ARG A 99 1.97 -17.37 -12.89
N LYS A 100 3.08 -16.64 -12.86
CA LYS A 100 4.43 -17.19 -13.01
C LYS A 100 4.80 -18.13 -11.87
N HIS A 101 4.40 -17.79 -10.64
CA HIS A 101 4.82 -18.52 -9.45
C HIS A 101 3.74 -19.42 -8.86
N GLY A 102 2.50 -19.36 -9.38
CA GLY A 102 1.37 -20.14 -8.85
C GLY A 102 1.06 -19.85 -7.38
N LYS A 103 1.48 -18.71 -6.85
CA LYS A 103 1.27 -18.27 -5.47
C LYS A 103 0.36 -17.05 -5.43
N ILE A 104 -0.48 -16.96 -4.40
CA ILE A 104 -1.32 -15.79 -4.16
C ILE A 104 -0.50 -14.74 -3.41
N TYR A 105 -0.25 -13.59 -4.04
CA TYR A 105 0.50 -12.51 -3.42
C TYR A 105 -0.42 -11.64 -2.55
N PRO A 106 0.02 -11.22 -1.35
CA PRO A 106 -0.59 -10.09 -0.67
C PRO A 106 -0.21 -8.78 -1.38
N VAL A 107 -1.18 -7.91 -1.56
CA VAL A 107 -1.07 -6.63 -2.26
C VAL A 107 -1.42 -5.51 -1.30
N LEU A 108 -0.53 -4.52 -1.18
CA LEU A 108 -0.74 -3.33 -0.38
C LEU A 108 -1.83 -2.47 -1.04
N ASN A 109 -2.94 -2.30 -0.35
CA ASN A 109 -3.87 -1.20 -0.58
C ASN A 109 -3.33 0.03 0.19
N MET A 110 -2.95 1.08 -0.55
CA MET A 110 -2.45 2.34 -0.01
C MET A 110 -3.64 3.19 0.48
N ALA A 111 -4.24 2.73 1.57
CA ALA A 111 -5.59 3.09 1.95
C ALA A 111 -5.71 4.54 2.46
N ASN A 112 -6.85 5.16 2.18
CA ASN A 112 -7.32 6.33 2.89
C ASN A 112 -7.58 5.97 4.37
N SER A 113 -7.26 6.90 5.26
CA SER A 113 -7.35 6.69 6.70
C SER A 113 -8.78 6.69 7.24
N LEU A 114 -9.76 7.21 6.48
CA LEU A 114 -11.15 7.43 6.91
C LEU A 114 -12.18 6.73 6.02
N PHE A 115 -12.00 6.80 4.70
CA PHE A 115 -12.95 6.33 3.69
C PHE A 115 -12.46 5.02 3.07
N PRO A 116 -13.13 3.87 3.30
CA PRO A 116 -12.77 2.63 2.63
C PRO A 116 -12.94 2.76 1.11
N GLY A 117 -11.87 2.51 0.35
CA GLY A 117 -11.89 2.70 -1.10
C GLY A 117 -11.63 4.13 -1.54
N GLY A 118 -11.21 5.01 -0.63
CA GLY A 118 -10.91 6.40 -0.93
C GLY A 118 -12.11 7.11 -1.58
N ALA A 119 -11.84 7.80 -2.68
CA ALA A 119 -12.83 8.55 -3.46
C ALA A 119 -13.39 7.74 -4.65
N VAL A 120 -13.37 6.39 -4.60
CA VAL A 120 -13.77 5.54 -5.75
C VAL A 120 -15.20 5.82 -6.23
N LEU A 121 -16.09 6.16 -5.31
CA LEU A 121 -17.49 6.47 -5.63
C LEU A 121 -17.66 7.87 -6.23
N GLU A 122 -16.69 8.75 -6.01
CA GLU A 122 -16.64 10.13 -6.52
C GLU A 122 -15.78 10.24 -7.79
N GLY A 123 -15.16 9.14 -8.23
CA GLY A 123 -14.34 9.08 -9.44
C GLY A 123 -12.86 9.37 -9.23
N GLY A 124 -12.34 9.18 -8.02
CA GLY A 124 -10.90 9.17 -7.72
C GLY A 124 -10.15 8.11 -8.54
N ASN A 125 -8.85 8.33 -8.75
CA ASN A 125 -8.00 7.51 -9.61
C ASN A 125 -6.66 7.12 -8.97
N ALA A 126 -6.52 7.24 -7.64
CA ALA A 126 -5.33 6.74 -6.97
C ALA A 126 -5.35 5.20 -6.91
N GLN A 127 -4.31 4.61 -6.34
CA GLN A 127 -4.11 3.16 -6.37
C GLN A 127 -5.24 2.41 -5.65
N GLU A 128 -5.77 2.94 -4.54
CA GLU A 128 -6.87 2.32 -3.81
C GLU A 128 -8.14 2.27 -4.68
N GLU A 129 -8.52 3.39 -5.33
CA GLU A 129 -9.68 3.45 -6.20
C GLU A 129 -9.53 2.52 -7.40
N ASN A 130 -8.33 2.47 -8.01
CA ASN A 130 -8.04 1.55 -9.11
C ASN A 130 -8.19 0.08 -8.67
N MET A 131 -7.74 -0.26 -7.46
CA MET A 131 -7.93 -1.60 -6.88
C MET A 131 -9.41 -1.93 -6.69
N TRP A 132 -10.20 -0.98 -6.22
CA TRP A 132 -11.64 -1.16 -6.00
C TRP A 132 -12.41 -1.30 -7.32
N HIS A 133 -12.08 -0.52 -8.34
CA HIS A 133 -12.65 -0.70 -9.67
C HIS A 133 -12.38 -2.10 -10.23
N ARG A 134 -11.25 -2.72 -9.91
CA ARG A 134 -10.76 -3.93 -10.58
C ARG A 134 -11.06 -5.23 -9.87
N SER A 135 -11.51 -5.17 -8.63
CA SER A 135 -11.53 -6.33 -7.76
C SER A 135 -12.76 -6.43 -6.86
N SER A 136 -12.83 -7.53 -6.12
CA SER A 136 -13.86 -7.76 -5.12
C SER A 136 -13.68 -6.96 -3.82
N CYS A 137 -12.68 -6.08 -3.72
CA CYS A 137 -12.38 -5.32 -2.50
C CYS A 137 -13.59 -4.57 -1.93
N VAL A 138 -14.57 -4.16 -2.74
CA VAL A 138 -15.80 -3.52 -2.23
C VAL A 138 -16.59 -4.42 -1.26
N ARG A 139 -16.46 -5.75 -1.35
CA ARG A 139 -17.05 -6.68 -0.39
C ARG A 139 -16.45 -6.56 1.00
N SER A 140 -15.30 -5.92 1.14
CA SER A 140 -14.73 -5.59 2.45
C SER A 140 -15.56 -4.57 3.24
N LEU A 141 -16.49 -3.85 2.62
CA LEU A 141 -17.46 -2.98 3.32
C LEU A 141 -18.39 -3.79 4.26
N LEU A 142 -18.35 -5.12 4.15
CA LEU A 142 -19.02 -6.06 5.04
C LEU A 142 -18.18 -6.42 6.28
N SER A 143 -16.91 -6.01 6.32
CA SER A 143 -15.99 -6.34 7.40
C SER A 143 -16.34 -5.58 8.68
N LYS A 144 -15.95 -6.16 9.83
CA LYS A 144 -15.97 -5.45 11.11
C LYS A 144 -15.12 -4.19 11.02
N GLY A 145 -15.51 -3.15 11.76
CA GLY A 145 -14.76 -1.90 11.80
C GLY A 145 -15.12 -0.88 10.73
N ILE A 146 -16.09 -1.21 9.87
CA ILE A 146 -16.68 -0.29 8.90
C ILE A 146 -18.15 -0.12 9.24
N TYR A 147 -18.62 1.12 9.27
CA TYR A 147 -20.02 1.45 9.48
C TYR A 147 -20.53 2.38 8.38
N TYR A 148 -21.85 2.40 8.22
CA TYR A 148 -22.52 3.32 7.31
C TYR A 148 -22.94 4.58 8.06
N ASP A 149 -22.46 5.74 7.60
CA ASP A 149 -22.83 7.05 8.15
C ASP A 149 -24.07 7.57 7.43
N GLU A 150 -25.20 7.58 8.14
CA GLU A 150 -26.49 8.01 7.57
C GLU A 150 -26.51 9.50 7.19
N THR A 151 -25.72 10.34 7.84
CA THR A 151 -25.69 11.78 7.59
C THR A 151 -24.89 12.09 6.33
N ARG A 152 -23.72 11.46 6.19
CA ARG A 152 -22.80 11.63 5.06
C ARG A 152 -23.13 10.73 3.87
N LYS A 153 -24.03 9.75 4.07
CA LYS A 153 -24.41 8.76 3.05
C LYS A 153 -23.18 8.05 2.45
N CYS A 154 -22.22 7.70 3.32
CA CYS A 154 -20.98 7.02 2.94
C CYS A 154 -20.56 5.98 3.99
N PHE A 155 -19.61 5.13 3.64
CA PHE A 155 -19.00 4.19 4.58
C PHE A 155 -17.76 4.81 5.22
N LEU A 156 -17.59 4.58 6.52
CA LEU A 156 -16.45 5.10 7.30
C LEU A 156 -15.81 3.97 8.11
N TYR A 157 -14.50 4.07 8.28
CA TYR A 157 -13.79 3.28 9.30
C TYR A 157 -14.12 3.79 10.70
N ASP A 158 -14.36 2.87 11.63
CA ASP A 158 -14.43 3.20 13.05
C ASP A 158 -13.04 3.58 13.62
N GLU A 159 -13.01 4.15 14.82
CA GLU A 159 -11.77 4.67 15.40
C GLU A 159 -10.67 3.60 15.53
N GLN A 160 -11.03 2.38 15.96
CA GLN A 160 -10.07 1.30 16.12
C GLN A 160 -9.46 0.90 14.76
N THR A 161 -10.29 0.82 13.72
CA THR A 161 -9.83 0.48 12.38
C THR A 161 -8.93 1.57 11.81
N ARG A 162 -9.23 2.84 12.05
CA ARG A 162 -8.32 3.95 11.67
C ARG A 162 -6.95 3.84 12.34
N LYS A 163 -6.91 3.49 13.63
CA LYS A 163 -5.66 3.22 14.37
C LYS A 163 -4.92 2.04 13.77
N LEU A 164 -5.62 0.95 13.45
CA LEU A 164 -5.05 -0.23 12.80
C LEU A 164 -4.42 0.10 11.43
N LEU A 165 -5.13 0.83 10.57
CA LEU A 165 -4.62 1.24 9.25
C LEU A 165 -3.39 2.16 9.37
N SER A 166 -3.35 3.00 10.41
CA SER A 166 -2.22 3.87 10.73
C SER A 166 -1.12 3.19 11.56
N ALA A 167 -1.20 1.87 11.72
CA ALA A 167 -0.33 1.03 12.54
C ALA A 167 -0.22 1.48 14.01
N GLN A 168 -1.18 2.22 14.54
CA GLN A 168 -1.20 2.69 15.93
C GLN A 168 -1.73 1.62 16.90
N GLU A 169 -2.34 0.56 16.37
CA GLU A 169 -2.74 -0.62 17.13
C GLU A 169 -1.52 -1.54 17.36
N LYS A 170 -1.19 -1.78 18.63
CA LYS A 170 -0.15 -2.75 19.00
C LYS A 170 -0.60 -4.17 18.72
N MET A 171 0.34 -5.05 18.41
CA MET A 171 0.09 -6.49 18.41
C MET A 171 -0.32 -6.95 19.82
N SER A 172 -1.25 -7.91 19.90
CA SER A 172 -1.61 -8.55 21.17
C SER A 172 -0.42 -9.32 21.75
N PRO A 173 -0.43 -9.69 23.05
CA PRO A 173 0.64 -10.50 23.63
C PRO A 173 0.92 -11.79 22.84
N GLU A 174 -0.12 -12.47 22.36
CA GLU A 174 -0.01 -13.71 21.59
C GLU A 174 0.58 -13.47 20.20
N GLU A 175 0.18 -12.38 19.54
CA GLU A 175 0.74 -11.98 18.24
C GLU A 175 2.21 -11.58 18.38
N LEU A 176 2.57 -10.83 19.43
CA LEU A 176 3.92 -10.39 19.72
C LEU A 176 4.85 -11.57 20.06
N GLU A 177 4.36 -12.55 20.83
CA GLU A 177 5.07 -13.80 21.10
C GLU A 177 5.30 -14.58 19.80
N SER A 178 4.24 -14.77 18.98
CA SER A 178 4.36 -15.46 17.69
C SER A 178 5.34 -14.77 16.76
N LEU A 179 5.28 -13.43 16.67
CA LEU A 179 6.22 -12.65 15.87
C LEU A 179 7.64 -12.77 16.40
N SER A 180 7.85 -12.70 17.73
CA SER A 180 9.17 -12.83 18.35
C SER A 180 9.82 -14.18 18.02
N ILE A 181 9.04 -15.27 18.11
CA ILE A 181 9.47 -16.62 17.72
C ILE A 181 9.86 -16.65 16.25
N ARG A 182 9.01 -16.12 15.36
CA ARG A 182 9.27 -16.10 13.90
C ARG A 182 10.50 -15.27 13.55
N ARG A 183 10.69 -14.13 14.21
CA ARG A 183 11.80 -13.19 14.02
C ARG A 183 13.10 -13.70 14.65
N GLY A 184 13.02 -14.66 15.57
CA GLY A 184 14.18 -15.20 16.29
C GLY A 184 14.78 -14.22 17.29
N MET A 185 14.00 -13.23 17.75
CA MET A 185 14.41 -12.21 18.71
C MET A 185 13.22 -11.77 19.55
N GLN A 186 13.46 -11.39 20.80
CA GLN A 186 12.43 -10.81 21.65
C GLN A 186 12.11 -9.39 21.16
N LEU A 187 10.85 -9.13 20.85
CA LEU A 187 10.37 -7.81 20.49
C LEU A 187 9.63 -7.19 21.69
N PRO A 188 10.07 -6.04 22.22
CA PRO A 188 9.39 -5.39 23.35
C PRO A 188 8.01 -4.84 22.94
N GLU A 189 7.88 -4.43 21.68
CA GLU A 189 6.62 -4.03 21.08
C GLU A 189 6.67 -4.23 19.56
N ALA A 190 5.50 -4.41 18.96
CA ALA A 190 5.30 -4.42 17.52
C ALA A 190 3.89 -3.92 17.21
N TYR A 191 3.72 -3.42 16.00
CA TYR A 191 2.46 -2.88 15.51
C TYR A 191 2.02 -3.68 14.29
N LYS A 192 0.73 -3.62 13.99
CA LYS A 192 0.16 -4.33 12.85
C LYS A 192 -0.73 -3.41 12.03
N VAL A 193 -1.01 -3.85 10.81
CA VAL A 193 -1.98 -3.24 9.92
C VAL A 193 -3.08 -4.23 9.56
N PHE A 194 -4.15 -3.76 8.94
CA PHE A 194 -5.23 -4.64 8.52
C PHE A 194 -4.74 -5.56 7.39
N MET A 195 -4.98 -6.86 7.52
CA MET A 195 -4.82 -7.83 6.44
C MET A 195 -6.04 -8.74 6.40
N ASN A 196 -6.66 -8.85 5.22
CA ASN A 196 -7.79 -9.74 5.02
C ASN A 196 -7.30 -11.19 4.96
N ASP A 197 -7.95 -12.07 5.72
CA ASP A 197 -7.66 -13.50 5.71
C ASP A 197 -8.20 -14.18 4.45
N ASP A 198 -9.28 -13.63 3.89
CA ASP A 198 -9.87 -14.09 2.63
C ASP A 198 -9.27 -13.36 1.42
N PRO A 199 -8.88 -14.08 0.36
CA PRO A 199 -8.38 -13.47 -0.85
C PRO A 199 -9.49 -12.71 -1.59
N GLN A 200 -9.12 -11.57 -2.17
CA GLN A 200 -9.90 -10.82 -3.13
C GLN A 200 -9.66 -11.35 -4.55
N ILE A 201 -10.57 -11.05 -5.47
CA ILE A 201 -10.49 -11.49 -6.86
C ILE A 201 -10.34 -10.26 -7.74
N CYS A 202 -9.27 -10.19 -8.53
CA CYS A 202 -9.09 -9.20 -9.57
C CYS A 202 -9.66 -9.74 -10.89
N PHE A 203 -10.58 -8.99 -11.50
CA PHE A 203 -11.34 -9.42 -12.67
C PHE A 203 -11.53 -8.33 -13.73
N ARG A 204 -10.93 -7.14 -13.54
CA ARG A 204 -10.93 -6.06 -14.55
C ARG A 204 -9.53 -5.50 -14.78
N GLY A 205 -9.29 -5.05 -16.00
CA GLY A 205 -8.04 -4.46 -16.45
C GLY A 205 -7.76 -3.07 -15.85
N PRO A 206 -6.58 -2.50 -16.10
CA PRO A 206 -6.17 -1.22 -15.56
C PRO A 206 -6.97 -0.04 -16.15
N GLU A 207 -6.75 1.15 -15.58
CA GLU A 207 -7.14 2.39 -16.25
C GLU A 207 -6.14 2.67 -17.37
N ILE A 208 -6.64 2.93 -18.57
CA ILE A 208 -5.82 3.15 -19.75
C ILE A 208 -5.71 4.64 -19.99
N LEU A 209 -4.49 5.15 -19.93
CA LEU A 209 -4.17 6.54 -20.24
C LEU A 209 -3.71 6.64 -21.71
N VAL A 210 -4.34 7.52 -22.48
CA VAL A 210 -3.99 7.81 -23.86
C VAL A 210 -3.46 9.23 -23.99
N PRO A 211 -2.45 9.49 -24.84
CA PRO A 211 -1.97 10.84 -25.08
C PRO A 211 -3.05 11.67 -25.78
N THR A 212 -3.23 12.92 -25.38
CA THR A 212 -4.03 13.87 -26.16
C THR A 212 -3.24 14.31 -27.40
N GLY A 213 -3.87 14.32 -28.57
CA GLY A 213 -3.24 14.72 -29.83
C GLY A 213 -2.96 16.23 -29.90
N SER A 214 -1.73 16.56 -30.30
CA SER A 214 -1.16 17.84 -30.79
C SER A 214 -1.57 19.17 -30.13
N GLU A 215 -0.61 19.82 -29.48
CA GLU A 215 -0.12 21.12 -29.97
C GLU A 215 1.35 21.30 -29.58
N GLU A 216 2.17 21.46 -30.62
CA GLU A 216 3.58 21.86 -30.56
C GLU A 216 3.69 23.26 -29.97
N LEU A 217 3.64 23.41 -28.65
CA LEU A 217 4.22 24.58 -27.97
C LEU A 217 4.49 24.41 -26.47
N THR A 218 4.11 23.28 -25.87
CA THR A 218 4.51 22.97 -24.49
C THR A 218 5.07 21.55 -24.42
N SER A 219 6.24 21.40 -23.82
CA SER A 219 7.03 20.16 -23.75
C SER A 219 6.44 19.07 -22.85
N ARG A 220 5.15 19.17 -22.47
CA ARG A 220 4.46 18.20 -21.60
C ARG A 220 3.34 17.50 -22.36
N LYS A 221 3.56 16.25 -22.77
CA LYS A 221 2.50 15.35 -23.24
C LYS A 221 1.48 15.16 -22.12
N GLN A 222 0.25 15.63 -22.34
CA GLN A 222 -0.85 15.40 -21.42
C GLN A 222 -1.50 14.05 -21.73
N PHE A 223 -1.83 13.30 -20.68
CA PHE A 223 -2.50 12.00 -20.79
C PHE A 223 -3.89 12.11 -20.19
N ILE A 224 -4.88 11.51 -20.85
CA ILE A 224 -6.25 11.43 -20.36
C ILE A 224 -6.69 9.96 -20.31
N ALA A 225 -7.59 9.64 -19.39
CA ALA A 225 -8.13 8.29 -19.30
C ALA A 225 -9.11 8.00 -20.44
N ASP A 226 -8.92 6.88 -21.14
CA ASP A 226 -9.84 6.39 -22.15
C ASP A 226 -10.97 5.59 -21.49
N SER A 227 -12.17 6.15 -21.47
CA SER A 227 -13.32 5.54 -20.80
C SER A 227 -13.80 4.21 -21.43
N ALA A 228 -13.48 3.94 -22.69
CA ALA A 228 -13.89 2.73 -23.39
C ALA A 228 -12.91 1.57 -23.16
N LEU A 229 -11.62 1.88 -23.06
CA LEU A 229 -10.55 0.90 -22.84
C LEU A 229 -10.25 0.64 -21.37
N SER A 230 -10.55 1.60 -20.49
CA SER A 230 -10.30 1.50 -19.05
C SER A 230 -11.23 0.52 -18.33
N TYR A 231 -10.67 -0.23 -17.38
CA TYR A 231 -11.40 -1.18 -16.54
C TYR A 231 -12.22 -2.21 -17.33
N THR A 232 -11.77 -2.64 -18.50
CA THR A 232 -12.44 -3.71 -19.24
C THR A 232 -12.42 -5.02 -18.44
N PHE A 233 -13.41 -5.90 -18.64
CA PHE A 233 -13.39 -7.22 -17.99
C PHE A 233 -12.18 -8.01 -18.48
N LEU A 234 -11.47 -8.64 -17.55
CA LEU A 234 -10.37 -9.53 -17.91
C LEU A 234 -10.93 -10.77 -18.62
N PRO A 235 -10.20 -11.30 -19.62
CA PRO A 235 -10.41 -12.65 -20.09
C PRO A 235 -10.47 -13.65 -18.92
N LYS A 236 -11.34 -14.66 -19.01
CA LYS A 236 -11.57 -15.64 -17.93
C LYS A 236 -10.29 -16.31 -17.44
N ASN A 237 -9.32 -16.53 -18.32
CA ASN A 237 -8.00 -17.11 -18.03
C ASN A 237 -6.98 -16.13 -17.41
N LYS A 238 -7.37 -14.88 -17.17
CA LYS A 238 -6.57 -13.85 -16.49
C LYS A 238 -7.17 -13.40 -15.15
N ILE A 239 -8.33 -13.90 -14.76
CA ILE A 239 -8.93 -13.63 -13.44
C ILE A 239 -8.10 -14.33 -12.37
N PHE A 240 -7.70 -13.62 -11.31
CA PHE A 240 -6.79 -14.15 -10.30
C PHE A 240 -7.12 -13.69 -8.87
N PRO A 241 -6.77 -14.48 -7.86
CA PRO A 241 -6.90 -14.07 -6.47
C PRO A 241 -5.65 -13.33 -5.96
N PHE A 242 -5.82 -12.45 -4.98
CA PHE A 242 -4.74 -11.82 -4.21
C PHE A 242 -5.20 -11.60 -2.75
N TYR A 243 -4.28 -11.49 -1.79
CA TYR A 243 -4.66 -11.05 -0.44
C TYR A 243 -4.58 -9.54 -0.33
N GLU A 244 -5.57 -8.88 0.25
CA GLU A 244 -5.50 -7.43 0.50
C GLU A 244 -4.95 -7.16 1.90
N PHE A 245 -4.00 -6.25 2.02
CA PHE A 245 -3.67 -5.62 3.30
C PHE A 245 -3.62 -4.10 3.15
N ARG A 246 -4.02 -3.37 4.18
CA ARG A 246 -4.25 -1.92 4.11
C ARG A 246 -3.33 -1.20 5.06
N SER A 247 -2.69 -0.14 4.58
CA SER A 247 -1.95 0.78 5.43
C SER A 247 -2.14 2.21 4.95
N ALA A 248 -2.47 3.11 5.87
CA ALA A 248 -2.63 4.52 5.59
C ALA A 248 -1.32 5.27 5.84
N ALA A 249 -0.79 5.91 4.79
CA ALA A 249 0.34 6.83 4.93
C ALA A 249 -0.11 8.14 5.59
N PRO A 250 0.80 8.89 6.23
CA PRO A 250 0.50 10.25 6.70
C PRO A 250 0.02 11.14 5.54
N GLU A 251 -1.06 11.88 5.77
CA GLU A 251 -1.62 12.83 4.79
C GLU A 251 -0.98 14.21 4.98
N LEU A 252 -0.14 14.65 4.02
CA LEU A 252 0.61 15.91 4.12
C LEU A 252 0.04 17.05 3.25
N VAL A 253 -1.21 16.91 2.77
CA VAL A 253 -1.86 17.92 1.92
C VAL A 253 -2.03 19.24 2.67
N ASP A 254 -2.63 19.18 3.87
CA ASP A 254 -2.88 20.34 4.72
C ASP A 254 -1.84 20.50 5.85
N ARG A 255 -0.93 19.53 5.97
CA ARG A 255 0.08 19.48 7.02
C ARG A 255 1.47 19.47 6.40
N LYS A 256 2.21 20.57 6.54
CA LYS A 256 3.62 20.62 6.12
C LYS A 256 4.52 20.24 7.29
N ILE A 257 5.44 19.33 7.02
CA ILE A 257 6.54 19.04 7.93
C ILE A 257 7.58 20.13 7.73
N ASP A 258 7.98 20.78 8.81
CA ASP A 258 9.13 21.67 8.75
C ASP A 258 10.40 20.83 8.67
N PHE A 259 10.93 20.66 7.46
CA PHE A 259 12.15 19.90 7.23
C PHE A 259 13.41 20.58 7.76
N LYS A 260 13.31 21.81 8.29
CA LYS A 260 14.40 22.48 9.02
C LYS A 260 14.35 22.19 10.52
N ASP A 261 13.20 21.76 11.04
CA ASP A 261 13.06 21.32 12.42
C ASP A 261 13.44 19.85 12.53
N GLU A 262 14.63 19.60 13.08
CA GLU A 262 15.13 18.24 13.27
C GLU A 262 14.20 17.36 14.12
N HIS A 263 13.51 17.93 15.11
CA HIS A 263 12.60 17.16 15.95
C HIS A 263 11.38 16.71 15.14
N ALA A 264 10.79 17.61 14.36
CA ALA A 264 9.66 17.30 13.49
C ALA A 264 10.03 16.22 12.46
N VAL A 265 11.22 16.33 11.84
CA VAL A 265 11.73 15.32 10.90
C VAL A 265 11.93 13.97 11.59
N ARG A 266 12.55 13.94 12.78
CA ARG A 266 12.76 12.70 13.53
C ARG A 266 11.45 11.99 13.87
N GLU A 267 10.43 12.73 14.34
CA GLU A 267 9.12 12.13 14.66
C GLU A 267 8.40 11.62 13.40
N TYR A 268 8.51 12.34 12.29
CA TYR A 268 7.96 11.88 11.01
C TYR A 268 8.61 10.59 10.52
N VAL A 269 9.94 10.53 10.48
CA VAL A 269 10.67 9.33 10.06
C VAL A 269 10.34 8.16 11.00
N LYS A 270 10.25 8.40 12.30
CA LYS A 270 9.85 7.38 13.29
C LYS A 270 8.43 6.86 13.03
N ASP A 271 7.48 7.74 12.71
CA ASP A 271 6.11 7.35 12.35
C ASP A 271 6.08 6.48 11.09
N LEU A 272 6.82 6.89 10.04
CA LEU A 272 6.95 6.13 8.80
C LEU A 272 7.59 4.76 9.02
N SER A 273 8.71 4.68 9.74
CA SER A 273 9.39 3.42 10.04
C SER A 273 8.50 2.48 10.84
N ARG A 274 7.72 3.00 11.81
CA ARG A 274 6.74 2.20 12.56
C ARG A 274 5.66 1.63 11.63
N ARG A 275 5.09 2.45 10.74
CA ARG A 275 4.03 2.02 9.82
C ARG A 275 4.53 1.02 8.78
N ILE A 276 5.69 1.26 8.16
CA ILE A 276 6.29 0.34 7.18
C ILE A 276 6.73 -0.96 7.88
N GLY A 277 7.33 -0.87 9.06
CA GLY A 277 7.65 -2.04 9.88
C GLY A 277 6.40 -2.88 10.17
N ALA A 278 5.29 -2.24 10.55
CA ALA A 278 4.02 -2.91 10.80
C ALA A 278 3.42 -3.60 9.57
N GLN A 279 3.59 -3.04 8.36
CA GLN A 279 3.21 -3.71 7.12
C GLN A 279 3.95 -5.05 6.99
N LEU A 280 5.28 -5.02 7.14
CA LEU A 280 6.12 -6.21 7.01
C LEU A 280 5.91 -7.21 8.14
N ASP A 281 5.78 -6.76 9.39
CA ASP A 281 5.54 -7.61 10.55
C ASP A 281 4.17 -8.31 10.48
N THR A 282 3.15 -7.63 9.93
CA THR A 282 1.84 -8.24 9.65
C THR A 282 1.98 -9.40 8.65
N LEU A 283 2.75 -9.20 7.57
CA LEU A 283 3.00 -10.25 6.57
C LEU A 283 3.73 -11.45 7.18
N ILE A 284 4.76 -11.21 8.01
CA ILE A 284 5.51 -12.26 8.70
C ILE A 284 4.60 -13.06 9.65
N LEU A 285 3.78 -12.36 10.43
CA LEU A 285 2.82 -12.97 11.35
C LEU A 285 1.82 -13.86 10.61
N LYS A 286 1.34 -13.39 9.44
CA LYS A 286 0.43 -14.12 8.54
C LYS A 286 1.14 -15.17 7.67
N GLY A 287 2.45 -15.39 7.87
CA GLY A 287 3.24 -16.40 7.18
C GLY A 287 3.40 -16.16 5.67
N LYS A 288 3.37 -14.90 5.23
CA LYS A 288 3.54 -14.50 3.84
C LYS A 288 5.01 -14.24 3.56
N THR A 289 5.56 -14.93 2.57
CA THR A 289 6.94 -14.78 2.10
C THR A 289 7.02 -13.91 0.85
N GLU A 290 5.89 -13.63 0.21
CA GLU A 290 5.80 -12.76 -0.95
C GLU A 290 4.96 -11.53 -0.66
N ALA A 291 5.19 -10.42 -1.36
CA ALA A 291 4.32 -9.25 -1.31
C ALA A 291 4.42 -8.36 -2.57
N ILE A 292 3.32 -7.70 -2.90
CA ILE A 292 3.26 -6.56 -3.82
C ILE A 292 3.06 -5.30 -2.98
N MET A 293 4.00 -4.36 -3.08
CA MET A 293 4.02 -3.09 -2.35
C MET A 293 3.71 -1.95 -3.33
N GLY A 294 4.29 -0.78 -3.13
CA GLY A 294 4.31 0.30 -4.11
C GLY A 294 4.80 1.62 -3.51
N ALA A 295 4.61 2.71 -4.24
CA ALA A 295 5.01 4.06 -3.82
C ALA A 295 4.06 4.65 -2.75
N TRP A 296 4.00 4.00 -1.59
CA TRP A 296 3.07 4.27 -0.50
C TRP A 296 3.12 5.73 -0.03
N GLY A 297 2.01 6.45 -0.15
CA GLY A 297 1.89 7.85 0.25
C GLY A 297 2.56 8.89 -0.67
N CYS A 298 3.26 8.46 -1.74
CA CYS A 298 4.06 9.32 -2.63
C CYS A 298 3.24 9.97 -3.78
N GLY A 299 1.91 9.98 -3.65
CA GLY A 299 0.98 10.54 -4.62
C GLY A 299 0.14 11.66 -4.00
N SER A 300 -1.17 11.42 -3.88
CA SER A 300 -2.11 12.40 -3.30
C SER A 300 -1.74 12.84 -1.88
N PHE A 301 -1.04 12.00 -1.12
CA PHE A 301 -0.64 12.31 0.27
C PHE A 301 0.69 13.05 0.40
N LYS A 302 1.38 13.31 -0.71
CA LYS A 302 2.55 14.20 -0.80
C LYS A 302 3.74 13.81 0.11
N ASN A 303 3.88 12.53 0.46
CA ASN A 303 5.10 12.06 1.12
C ASN A 303 6.27 12.07 0.12
N ASP A 304 7.48 12.36 0.61
CA ASP A 304 8.68 12.37 -0.21
C ASP A 304 9.09 10.93 -0.61
N PRO A 305 9.15 10.60 -1.92
CA PRO A 305 9.53 9.27 -2.36
C PRO A 305 10.94 8.85 -1.95
N GLU A 306 11.89 9.78 -1.76
CA GLU A 306 13.26 9.47 -1.29
C GLU A 306 13.22 8.96 0.16
N ILE A 307 12.44 9.63 1.03
CA ILE A 307 12.26 9.23 2.43
C ILE A 307 11.52 7.90 2.51
N ILE A 308 10.45 7.72 1.75
CA ILE A 308 9.68 6.47 1.77
C ILE A 308 10.51 5.29 1.25
N ALA A 309 11.20 5.43 0.12
CA ALA A 309 11.99 4.36 -0.47
C ALA A 309 13.20 3.96 0.42
N SER A 310 13.86 4.95 1.04
CA SER A 310 14.95 4.68 1.99
C SER A 310 14.47 3.93 3.23
N ILE A 311 13.33 4.33 3.82
CA ILE A 311 12.76 3.63 4.98
C ILE A 311 12.30 2.21 4.60
N TYR A 312 11.68 2.02 3.42
CA TYR A 312 11.36 0.68 2.94
C TYR A 312 12.61 -0.20 2.85
N ARG A 313 13.72 0.33 2.32
CA ARG A 313 14.98 -0.41 2.23
C ARG A 313 15.44 -0.88 3.60
N GLU A 314 15.55 0.05 4.56
CA GLU A 314 15.98 -0.26 5.92
C GLU A 314 15.08 -1.30 6.61
N GLU A 315 13.76 -1.13 6.52
CA GLU A 315 12.80 -2.02 7.17
C GLU A 315 12.73 -3.41 6.51
N ILE A 316 12.94 -3.48 5.19
CA ILE A 316 13.07 -4.75 4.45
C ILE A 316 14.36 -5.46 4.83
N GLU A 317 15.51 -4.76 4.86
CA GLU A 317 16.80 -5.36 5.22
C GLU A 317 16.78 -5.97 6.64
N LYS A 318 16.13 -5.29 7.60
CA LYS A 318 15.89 -5.82 8.96
C LYS A 318 15.07 -7.12 8.98
N ARG A 319 14.34 -7.41 7.90
CA ARG A 319 13.38 -8.53 7.78
C ARG A 319 13.65 -9.46 6.59
N ALA A 320 14.76 -9.27 5.89
CA ALA A 320 15.03 -9.91 4.60
C ALA A 320 14.89 -11.44 4.64
N GLN A 321 15.33 -12.07 5.73
CA GLN A 321 15.27 -13.52 5.91
C GLN A 321 13.86 -14.14 5.88
N HIS A 322 12.81 -13.33 6.10
CA HIS A 322 11.42 -13.81 6.14
C HIS A 322 10.71 -13.70 4.80
N PHE A 323 11.31 -13.02 3.83
CA PHE A 323 10.72 -12.84 2.51
C PHE A 323 11.49 -13.63 1.47
N GLN A 324 10.77 -14.13 0.48
CA GLN A 324 11.30 -14.68 -0.75
C GLN A 324 11.28 -13.58 -1.80
N HIS A 325 10.11 -12.99 -2.11
CA HIS A 325 9.96 -12.07 -3.22
C HIS A 325 9.08 -10.86 -2.86
N ILE A 326 9.62 -9.65 -2.95
CA ILE A 326 8.83 -8.41 -2.80
C ILE A 326 8.88 -7.64 -4.12
N VAL A 327 7.73 -7.23 -4.64
CA VAL A 327 7.64 -6.46 -5.88
C VAL A 327 7.10 -5.06 -5.58
N PHE A 328 7.74 -4.04 -6.13
CA PHE A 328 7.26 -2.66 -6.13
C PHE A 328 6.83 -2.27 -7.55
N PRO A 329 5.57 -2.50 -7.94
CA PRO A 329 5.02 -1.97 -9.19
C PRO A 329 4.73 -0.48 -9.02
N ILE A 330 5.43 0.34 -9.80
CA ILE A 330 5.36 1.80 -9.69
C ILE A 330 5.23 2.42 -11.07
N ILE A 331 4.13 3.14 -11.26
CA ILE A 331 3.94 4.07 -12.38
C ILE A 331 4.28 5.47 -11.86
N ASN A 332 4.98 6.26 -12.67
CA ASN A 332 5.20 7.67 -12.37
C ASN A 332 3.89 8.43 -12.43
N ASN A 333 3.69 9.33 -11.48
CA ASN A 333 2.55 10.24 -11.48
C ASN A 333 3.03 11.66 -11.83
N GLU A 334 2.10 12.59 -11.91
CA GLU A 334 2.38 14.00 -12.21
C GLU A 334 3.29 14.68 -11.17
N ASN A 335 3.47 14.07 -9.98
CA ASN A 335 4.24 14.65 -8.87
C ASN A 335 5.72 14.27 -8.89
N GLY A 336 6.16 13.31 -9.72
CA GLY A 336 7.58 13.02 -9.84
C GLY A 336 7.94 11.61 -10.30
N PRO A 337 9.25 11.36 -10.46
CA PRO A 337 9.82 10.11 -10.96
C PRO A 337 9.87 9.02 -9.87
N ASN A 338 8.72 8.68 -9.28
CA ASN A 338 8.62 7.69 -8.19
C ASN A 338 9.30 6.36 -8.56
N PHE A 339 9.15 5.90 -9.80
CA PHE A 339 9.78 4.67 -10.26
C PHE A 339 11.30 4.73 -10.16
N GLN A 340 11.92 5.80 -10.65
CA GLN A 340 13.38 5.96 -10.64
C GLN A 340 13.92 5.99 -9.21
N VAL A 341 13.24 6.71 -8.31
CA VAL A 341 13.63 6.76 -6.90
C VAL A 341 13.55 5.37 -6.27
N PHE A 342 12.40 4.69 -6.36
CA PHE A 342 12.27 3.37 -5.74
C PHE A 342 13.21 2.35 -6.38
N GLN A 343 13.43 2.42 -7.70
CA GLN A 343 14.39 1.56 -8.40
C GLN A 343 15.81 1.75 -7.84
N LYS A 344 16.25 3.00 -7.63
CA LYS A 344 17.55 3.33 -7.03
C LYS A 344 17.74 2.66 -5.65
N TYR A 345 16.72 2.71 -4.78
CA TYR A 345 16.87 2.25 -3.40
C TYR A 345 16.60 0.75 -3.21
N LEU A 346 15.68 0.18 -3.97
CA LEU A 346 15.07 -1.12 -3.63
C LEU A 346 15.36 -2.22 -4.64
N ASP A 347 15.61 -1.90 -5.91
CA ASP A 347 15.75 -2.94 -6.93
C ASP A 347 16.98 -3.82 -6.66
N GLY A 348 16.78 -5.14 -6.64
CA GLY A 348 17.84 -6.11 -6.40
C GLY A 348 18.24 -6.32 -4.94
N VAL A 349 17.60 -5.65 -3.97
CA VAL A 349 17.81 -5.93 -2.53
C VAL A 349 17.60 -7.42 -2.27
N GLN A 350 18.59 -8.09 -1.68
CA GLN A 350 18.58 -9.54 -1.48
C GLN A 350 17.65 -9.94 -0.33
N LEU A 351 16.88 -11.01 -0.55
CA LEU A 351 15.95 -11.57 0.44
C LEU A 351 16.33 -13.02 0.79
N GLY A 352 15.68 -13.59 1.81
CA GLY A 352 15.96 -14.94 2.31
C GLY A 352 17.23 -15.05 3.17
N LYS A 353 17.56 -16.28 3.58
CA LYS A 353 18.64 -16.57 4.55
C LYS A 353 20.05 -16.19 4.04
N SER A 354 20.25 -16.11 2.73
CA SER A 354 21.53 -15.74 2.12
C SER A 354 21.85 -14.25 2.21
N ALA A 355 20.87 -13.40 2.54
CA ALA A 355 21.07 -11.96 2.73
C ALA A 355 22.06 -11.64 3.89
N GLY A 356 22.18 -12.54 4.87
CA GLY A 356 23.03 -12.37 6.05
C GLY A 356 24.55 -12.58 5.86
N LYS A 357 25.01 -12.96 4.65
CA LYS A 357 26.46 -13.14 4.36
C LYS A 357 27.10 -12.00 3.55
N SER A 358 26.30 -11.05 3.05
CA SER A 358 26.85 -9.88 2.37
C SER A 358 27.10 -8.77 3.38
N ARG A 359 28.34 -8.62 3.84
CA ARG A 359 28.85 -7.29 4.23
C ARG A 359 29.02 -6.47 2.95
N SER A 360 27.93 -6.06 2.29
CA SER A 360 28.04 -5.12 1.17
C SER A 360 28.14 -3.71 1.72
N LYS A 361 29.37 -3.18 1.68
CA LYS A 361 29.63 -1.75 1.55
C LYS A 361 29.07 -1.28 0.21
N ALA A 362 27.76 -1.06 0.11
CA ALA A 362 27.27 -0.04 -0.82
C ALA A 362 27.52 1.33 -0.15
N PRO A 363 27.74 2.41 -0.90
CA PRO A 363 27.72 3.74 -0.30
C PRO A 363 26.37 3.88 0.38
N ILE A 364 26.39 3.94 1.72
CA ILE A 364 25.33 4.62 2.42
C ILE A 364 25.52 6.06 1.96
N GLU A 365 24.85 6.46 0.87
CA GLU A 365 24.51 7.88 0.78
C GLU A 365 23.77 8.13 2.09
N PRO A 366 24.31 9.00 2.96
CA PRO A 366 23.62 9.31 4.19
C PRO A 366 22.20 9.66 3.78
N ASN A 367 21.21 9.09 4.47
CA ASN A 367 19.89 9.70 4.48
C ASN A 367 20.17 11.21 4.61
N PRO A 368 19.73 12.08 3.69
CA PRO A 368 20.09 13.50 3.73
C PRO A 368 19.69 14.14 5.08
N TYR A 369 18.88 13.45 5.87
CA TYR A 369 18.47 13.78 7.23
C TYR A 369 19.18 12.99 8.35
N SER A 370 20.08 12.03 8.06
CA SER A 370 20.88 11.34 9.09
C SER A 370 21.90 12.26 9.76
N MET A 371 22.28 13.37 9.12
CA MET A 371 23.12 14.40 9.77
C MET A 371 22.43 15.05 10.98
N TYR A 372 21.11 14.95 11.07
CA TYR A 372 20.31 15.48 12.19
C TYR A 372 19.97 14.40 13.23
N ALA A 373 20.43 13.16 13.05
CA ALA A 373 20.06 12.02 13.90
C ALA A 373 21.15 11.62 14.92
N GLN A 374 22.32 12.26 14.93
CA GLN A 374 23.39 11.95 15.89
C GLN A 374 24.17 13.18 16.33
N GLU A 375 24.00 13.59 17.60
CA GLU A 375 25.10 13.89 18.52
C GLU A 375 24.59 14.07 19.96
N ASN A 376 24.58 12.98 20.73
CA ASN A 376 24.70 13.02 22.19
C ASN A 376 26.08 12.49 22.55
N LYS A 377 27.13 13.26 22.23
CA LYS A 377 28.44 13.08 22.88
C LYS A 377 28.53 14.10 24.01
N LYS A 378 28.44 13.59 25.24
CA LYS A 378 28.75 14.32 26.48
C LYS A 378 30.07 15.08 26.30
N VAL A 379 30.02 16.41 26.33
CA VAL A 379 31.21 17.23 26.53
C VAL A 379 31.62 17.07 27.99
N GLN A 380 32.82 16.51 28.21
CA GLN A 380 33.52 16.57 29.49
C GLN A 380 33.82 18.02 29.81
N ILE A 381 33.31 18.51 30.93
CA ILE A 381 33.73 19.77 31.53
C ILE A 381 35.17 19.58 32.01
N LYS A 382 36.12 20.26 31.37
CA LYS A 382 37.46 20.49 31.94
C LYS A 382 37.36 21.70 32.85
N GLU A 383 37.75 21.53 34.10
CA GLU A 383 37.93 22.60 35.08
C GLU A 383 38.96 23.62 34.57
N GLU A 384 38.63 24.91 34.72
CA GLU A 384 39.56 26.02 34.46
C GLU A 384 40.61 26.11 35.58
N PRO A 385 41.88 26.42 35.25
CA PRO A 385 42.85 26.78 36.28
C PRO A 385 42.65 28.23 36.69
N THR A 386 42.46 28.44 37.98
CA THR A 386 42.62 29.74 38.64
C THR A 386 44.06 30.23 38.46
N ASN A 387 44.24 31.48 38.05
CA ASN A 387 45.51 32.18 38.28
C ASN A 387 45.26 33.66 38.64
N PRO A 388 45.93 34.21 39.67
CA PRO A 388 45.60 35.51 40.23
C PRO A 388 46.69 36.54 39.94
N TRP A 389 46.44 37.63 39.21
CA TRP A 389 47.31 38.81 39.28
C TRP A 389 46.53 40.12 39.07
N THR A 390 46.50 40.88 40.16
CA THR A 390 46.32 42.33 40.25
C THR A 390 47.35 43.09 39.40
N CYS A 391 46.96 44.14 38.66
CA CYS A 391 47.49 45.50 38.86
C CYS A 391 46.83 46.58 37.97
N THR A 392 46.79 47.76 38.57
CA THR A 392 46.20 49.09 38.26
C THR A 392 46.75 49.82 37.02
N ILE A 393 46.11 50.97 36.72
CA ILE A 393 46.54 52.16 35.91
C ILE A 393 45.85 52.14 34.53
N LEU A 394 44.99 53.09 34.11
CA LEU A 394 44.68 54.48 34.46
C LEU A 394 43.19 54.75 34.18
#